data_AF-A0A0J6SUT2-F1
#
_entry.id   AF-A0A0J6SUT2-F1
#
_cell.length_a   1.000
_cell.length_b   1.000
_cell.length_c   1.000
_cell.angle_alpha   90.00
_cell.angle_beta   90.00
_cell.angle_gamma   90.00
#
_symmetry.space_group_name_H-M   'P 1'
#
loop_
_entity.id
_entity.type
_entity.pdbx_description
1 polymer ?
#
loop_
_entity_poly.entity_id
_entity_poly.type
_entity_poly.pdbx_seq_one_letter_code
_entity_poly.pdbx_strand_id
1 'polypeptide(L)'
;MGLVLAVPRFLSFSLAERRVATVMGERAWDAGTRLMAFANPESAEWIYAAQELVRANAATVASCRVALAKTELERSCTLIVPVQGRSLGMIRP
;
A
#
# COMPACT_ATOMS: atom_id res chain seq x y z
N MET A 1 -34.14 15.88 3.77
CA MET A 1 -32.74 15.44 3.67
C MET A 1 -32.03 15.63 5.01
N GLY A 2 -31.91 14.61 5.86
CA GLY A 2 -31.30 14.82 7.19
C GLY A 2 -30.86 13.57 7.95
N LEU A 3 -30.81 12.40 7.31
CA LEU A 3 -30.62 11.11 7.98
C LEU A 3 -29.29 10.41 7.64
N VAL A 4 -28.27 11.15 7.19
CA VAL A 4 -27.00 10.54 6.74
C VAL A 4 -25.83 10.76 7.72
N LEU A 5 -25.92 11.67 8.70
CA LEU A 5 -24.72 12.15 9.38
C LEU A 5 -24.45 11.60 10.80
N ALA A 6 -25.23 10.66 11.33
CA ALA A 6 -25.10 10.23 12.73
C ALA A 6 -24.66 8.77 12.95
N VAL A 7 -24.12 8.06 11.94
CA VAL A 7 -23.67 6.66 12.11
C VAL A 7 -22.26 6.34 11.54
N PRO A 8 -21.19 7.15 11.71
CA PRO A 8 -19.85 6.66 11.33
C PRO A 8 -19.16 5.86 12.44
N ARG A 9 -19.44 6.15 13.73
CA ARG A 9 -18.60 5.66 14.84
C ARG A 9 -18.90 4.26 15.35
N PHE A 10 -20.05 3.67 14.98
CA PHE A 10 -20.45 2.32 15.41
C PHE A 10 -20.26 1.25 14.34
N LEU A 11 -19.81 1.64 13.15
CA LEU A 11 -19.48 0.68 12.10
C LEU A 11 -18.12 0.08 12.43
N SER A 12 -18.00 -1.24 12.31
CA SER A 12 -16.69 -1.87 12.20
C SER A 12 -15.91 -1.16 11.09
N PHE A 13 -14.60 -1.02 11.29
CA PHE A 13 -13.71 -0.28 10.38
C PHE A 13 -13.96 -0.65 8.90
N SER A 14 -14.17 -1.94 8.62
CA SER A 14 -14.47 -2.47 7.29
C SER A 14 -15.81 -2.01 6.68
N LEU A 15 -16.81 -1.69 7.49
CA LEU A 15 -18.10 -1.16 7.01
C LEU A 15 -18.02 0.35 6.75
N ALA A 16 -17.22 1.08 7.52
CA ALA A 16 -16.98 2.50 7.29
C ALA A 16 -16.24 2.72 5.95
N GLU A 17 -15.18 1.96 5.70
CA GLU A 17 -14.41 2.02 4.44
C GLU A 17 -15.28 1.67 3.22
N ARG A 18 -16.12 0.63 3.33
CA ARG A 18 -17.06 0.26 2.26
C ARG A 18 -18.09 1.38 2.00
N ARG A 19 -18.60 2.03 3.04
CA ARG A 19 -19.53 3.17 2.88
C ARG A 19 -18.87 4.35 2.19
N VAL A 20 -17.64 4.67 2.55
CA VAL A 20 -16.86 5.72 1.87
C VAL A 20 -16.75 5.41 0.37
N ALA A 21 -16.42 4.17 0.01
CA ALA A 21 -16.36 3.73 -1.39
C ALA A 21 -17.70 3.95 -2.13
N THR A 22 -18.82 3.56 -1.52
CA THR A 22 -20.16 3.79 -2.05
C THR A 22 -20.46 5.27 -2.25
N VAL A 23 -20.13 6.13 -1.26
CA VAL A 23 -20.36 7.58 -1.34
C VAL A 23 -19.51 8.21 -2.45
N MET A 24 -18.28 7.74 -2.63
CA MET A 24 -17.38 8.22 -3.67
C MET A 24 -17.67 7.64 -5.06
N GLY A 25 -18.54 6.63 -5.17
CA GLY A 25 -18.83 5.94 -6.43
C GLY A 25 -17.63 5.16 -6.97
N GLU A 26 -16.69 4.79 -6.10
CA GLU A 26 -15.41 4.15 -6.44
C GLU A 26 -15.32 2.77 -5.78
N ARG A 27 -14.41 1.91 -6.28
CA ARG A 27 -14.10 0.67 -5.55
C ARG A 27 -13.40 1.05 -4.23
N ALA A 28 -13.53 0.21 -3.20
CA ALA A 28 -12.98 0.51 -1.87
C ALA A 28 -11.48 0.84 -1.88
N TRP A 29 -10.70 0.14 -2.71
CA TRP A 29 -9.28 0.44 -2.88
C TRP A 29 -9.02 1.82 -3.52
N ASP A 30 -9.80 2.18 -4.54
CA ASP A 30 -9.64 3.44 -5.27
C ASP A 30 -10.02 4.63 -4.38
N ALA A 31 -11.13 4.50 -3.64
CA ALA A 31 -11.58 5.49 -2.67
C ALA A 31 -10.54 5.71 -1.56
N GLY A 32 -9.97 4.64 -1.00
CA GLY A 32 -8.91 4.73 0.03
C GLY A 32 -7.64 5.38 -0.51
N THR A 33 -7.21 5.00 -1.70
CA THR A 33 -6.06 5.58 -2.44
C THR A 33 -6.25 7.09 -2.62
N ARG A 34 -7.43 7.51 -3.11
CA ARG A 34 -7.77 8.91 -3.30
C ARG A 34 -7.81 9.70 -2.00
N LEU A 35 -8.32 9.11 -0.92
CA LEU A 35 -8.33 9.73 0.40
C LEU A 35 -6.93 9.88 1.00
N MET A 36 -6.04 8.88 0.84
CA MET A 36 -4.65 8.99 1.27
C MET A 36 -3.94 10.14 0.56
N ALA A 37 -4.07 10.23 -0.76
CA ALA A 37 -3.49 11.32 -1.55
C ALA A 37 -4.08 12.69 -1.18
N PHE A 38 -5.39 12.76 -0.89
CA PHE A 38 -6.04 13.98 -0.44
C PHE A 38 -5.54 14.43 0.94
N ALA A 39 -5.35 13.49 1.88
CA ALA A 39 -4.92 13.79 3.24
C ALA A 39 -3.44 14.19 3.32
N ASN A 40 -2.57 13.49 2.60
CA ASN A 40 -1.14 13.80 2.50
C ASN A 40 -0.57 13.25 1.19
N PRO A 41 -0.34 14.10 0.17
CA PRO A 41 0.13 13.64 -1.14
C PRO A 41 1.55 13.07 -1.10
N GLU A 42 2.44 13.65 -0.30
CA GLU A 42 3.84 13.18 -0.16
C GLU A 42 3.89 11.77 0.44
N SER A 43 3.11 11.53 1.51
CA SER A 43 3.03 10.20 2.13
C SER A 43 2.36 9.17 1.21
N ALA A 44 1.37 9.59 0.41
CA ALA A 44 0.72 8.71 -0.56
C ALA A 44 1.69 8.28 -1.67
N GLU A 45 2.55 9.18 -2.15
CA GLU A 45 3.58 8.87 -3.14
C GLU A 45 4.54 7.78 -2.64
N TRP A 46 4.99 7.86 -1.39
CA TRP A 46 5.84 6.82 -0.78
C TRP A 46 5.14 5.45 -0.74
N ILE A 47 3.85 5.40 -0.42
CA ILE A 47 3.08 4.15 -0.43
C ILE A 47 2.97 3.59 -1.85
N TYR A 48 2.71 4.42 -2.86
CA TYR A 48 2.65 3.96 -4.25
C TYR A 48 3.99 3.43 -4.75
N ALA A 49 5.09 4.13 -4.43
CA ALA A 49 6.43 3.67 -4.76
C ALA A 49 6.74 2.30 -4.12
N ALA A 50 6.36 2.10 -2.85
CA ALA A 50 6.51 0.81 -2.17
C ALA A 50 5.66 -0.30 -2.82
N GLN A 51 4.42 -0.01 -3.20
CA GLN A 51 3.57 -0.97 -3.91
C GLN A 51 4.13 -1.33 -5.28
N GLU A 52 4.62 -0.34 -6.02
CA GLU A 52 5.23 -0.58 -7.33
C GLU A 52 6.49 -1.42 -7.21
N LEU A 53 7.29 -1.20 -6.17
CA LEU A 53 8.45 -2.04 -5.90
C LEU A 53 8.06 -3.51 -5.68
N VAL A 54 6.99 -3.79 -4.92
CA VAL A 54 6.49 -5.15 -4.72
C VAL A 54 5.96 -5.75 -6.03
N ARG A 55 5.25 -4.96 -6.85
CA ARG A 55 4.71 -5.41 -8.15
C ARG A 55 5.81 -5.73 -9.14
N ALA A 56 6.79 -4.84 -9.31
CA ALA A 56 7.94 -5.03 -10.18
C ALA A 56 8.78 -6.26 -9.78
N ASN A 57 8.78 -6.61 -8.49
CA ASN A 57 9.50 -7.75 -7.95
C ASN A 57 8.59 -8.95 -7.60
N ALA A 58 7.38 -9.02 -8.16
CA ALA A 58 6.37 -10.01 -7.75
C ALA A 58 6.87 -11.45 -7.86
N ALA A 59 7.64 -11.79 -8.89
CA ALA A 59 8.23 -13.12 -9.06
C ALA A 59 9.23 -13.48 -7.93
N THR A 60 10.09 -12.54 -7.56
CA THR A 60 11.07 -12.70 -6.46
C THR A 60 10.37 -12.80 -5.11
N VAL A 61 9.33 -12.00 -4.88
CA VAL A 61 8.51 -12.09 -3.65
C VAL A 61 7.81 -13.44 -3.59
N ALA A 62 7.25 -13.93 -4.70
CA ALA A 62 6.60 -15.23 -4.76
C ALA A 62 7.56 -16.39 -4.49
N SER A 63 8.77 -16.38 -5.07
CA SER A 63 9.78 -17.41 -4.82
C SER A 63 10.24 -17.42 -3.36
N CYS A 64 10.45 -16.25 -2.77
CA CYS A 64 10.73 -16.11 -1.34
C CYS A 64 9.60 -16.73 -0.50
N ARG A 65 8.33 -16.41 -0.76
CA ARG A 65 7.20 -16.99 -0.01
C ARG A 65 7.14 -18.51 -0.10
N VAL A 66 7.41 -19.08 -1.27
CA VAL A 66 7.47 -20.54 -1.46
C VAL A 66 8.63 -21.16 -0.70
N ALA A 67 9.80 -20.51 -0.66
CA ALA A 67 10.94 -20.99 0.11
C ALA A 67 10.65 -20.95 1.62
N LEU A 68 10.05 -19.86 2.10
CA LEU A 68 9.64 -19.71 3.51
C LEU A 68 8.58 -20.73 3.92
N ALA A 69 7.59 -21.01 3.06
CA ALA A 69 6.55 -22.00 3.36
C ALA A 69 7.11 -23.42 3.59
N LYS A 70 8.32 -23.72 3.10
CA LYS A 70 8.99 -25.02 3.30
C LYS A 70 9.77 -25.10 4.60
N THR A 71 10.02 -23.97 5.25
CA THR A 71 10.75 -23.89 6.51
C THR A 71 9.74 -23.48 7.57
N GLU A 72 9.35 -24.36 8.48
CA GLU A 72 8.39 -24.06 9.58
C GLU A 72 8.87 -22.99 10.58
N LEU A 73 9.89 -22.21 10.20
CA LEU A 73 10.52 -21.15 10.97
C LEU A 73 10.25 -19.82 10.30
N GLU A 74 9.95 -18.80 11.10
CA GLU A 74 9.87 -17.42 10.63
C GLU A 74 11.26 -16.96 10.15
N ARG A 75 11.37 -16.59 8.87
CA ARG A 75 12.62 -16.12 8.26
C ARG A 75 12.35 -14.91 7.37
N SER A 76 13.33 -14.01 7.28
CA SER A 76 13.30 -12.85 6.39
C SER A 76 13.97 -13.18 5.05
N CYS A 77 13.45 -12.59 3.97
CA CYS A 77 14.10 -12.57 2.66
C CYS A 77 14.59 -11.16 2.36
N THR A 78 15.84 -11.04 1.91
CA THR A 78 16.40 -9.78 1.44
C THR A 78 16.13 -9.62 -0.05
N LEU A 79 15.40 -8.58 -0.43
CA LEU A 79 15.22 -8.19 -1.83
C LEU A 79 16.30 -7.16 -2.18
N ILE A 80 17.14 -7.46 -3.17
CA ILE A 80 18.11 -6.49 -3.70
C ILE A 80 17.43 -5.73 -4.83
N VAL A 81 17.27 -4.41 -4.64
CA VAL A 81 16.69 -3.53 -5.64
C VAL A 81 17.83 -2.81 -6.37
N PRO A 82 18.14 -3.17 -7.62
CA PRO A 82 19.13 -2.45 -8.40
C PRO A 82 18.55 -1.08 -8.77
N VAL A 83 19.07 -0.01 -8.17
CA VAL A 83 18.83 1.35 -8.66
C VAL A 83 19.61 1.54 -9.96
N GLN A 84 18.90 1.60 -11.08
CA GLN A 84 19.47 1.97 -12.37
C GLN A 84 19.83 3.47 -12.32
N GLY A 85 21.06 3.78 -11.88
CA GLY A 85 21.78 5.01 -12.21
C GLY A 85 21.25 6.34 -11.65
N ARG A 86 21.44 6.61 -10.36
CA ARG A 86 22.09 7.88 -9.96
C ARG A 86 23.49 7.50 -9.53
N SER A 87 24.46 7.93 -10.34
CA SER A 87 25.89 7.83 -10.04
C SER A 87 26.16 7.94 -8.53
N LEU A 88 26.75 6.92 -7.94
CA LEU A 88 27.34 6.90 -6.60
C LEU A 88 28.53 7.88 -6.47
N GLY A 89 28.58 8.94 -7.29
CA GLY A 89 29.61 9.98 -7.31
C GLY A 89 29.15 11.35 -6.81
N MET A 90 27.89 11.52 -6.38
CA MET A 90 27.38 12.82 -5.89
C MET A 90 26.78 12.74 -4.48
N ILE A 91 27.34 11.89 -3.63
CA ILE A 91 27.14 11.96 -2.18
C ILE A 91 28.50 11.76 -1.53
N ARG A 92 29.34 12.79 -1.60
CA ARG A 92 30.40 13.02 -0.61
C ARG A 92 30.07 14.34 0.09
N PRO A 93 30.13 14.39 1.44
CA PRO A 93 29.94 15.64 2.18
C PRO A 93 31.03 16.66 1.83
#